data_AF-A0A3R6K0H4-F1
#
_entry.id   AF-A0A3R6K0H4-F1
#
_cell.length_a   1.000
_cell.length_b   1.000
_cell.length_c   1.000
_cell.angle_alpha   90.00
_cell.angle_beta   90.00
_cell.angle_gamma   90.00
#
_symmetry.space_group_name_H-M   'P 1'
#
loop_
_entity.id
_entity.type
_entity.pdbx_description
1 polymer ?
#
loop_
_entity_poly.entity_id
_entity_poly.type
_entity_poly.pdbx_seq_one_letter_code
_entity_poly.pdbx_strand_id
1 'polypeptide(L)'
;MIILFYRYNSICERDIIKAFKELGHQVTTIDTEIFRKDVTPKETLSLVHNELTLHSYDFVFSINFYPIISEVCNIHHIRYVSWIVDSPVLELFSKSISNSWNRIFLFDSALLSDFVKYNPDYIFYLPLACDVEDKQSYIQHATAYDMEKFTHKISFIGSLYSEKNPYIYLRDESDYMKGYLDSLMELQQKIYGTYLIDEMITPEIVEYFNRNMEKKYVFPKNHMLTIKPSSANIILEPILLF
;
A
#
# COMPACT_ATOMS: atom_id res chain seq x y z
N MET A 1 -22.12 -6.37 13.62
CA MET A 1 -21.17 -7.38 13.15
C MET A 1 -20.01 -7.50 14.14
N ILE A 2 -19.35 -8.64 14.18
CA ILE A 2 -18.10 -8.90 14.92
C ILE A 2 -16.97 -9.00 13.89
N ILE A 3 -16.02 -8.06 13.97
CA ILE A 3 -14.97 -7.86 12.98
C ILE A 3 -13.62 -8.21 13.60
N LEU A 4 -12.84 -9.05 12.93
CA LEU A 4 -11.45 -9.28 13.29
C LEU A 4 -10.55 -8.34 12.50
N PHE A 5 -9.85 -7.42 13.16
CA PHE A 5 -9.00 -6.42 12.53
C PHE A 5 -7.52 -6.77 12.73
N TYR A 6 -6.81 -7.08 11.65
CA TYR A 6 -5.35 -7.25 11.68
C TYR A 6 -4.65 -5.89 11.53
N ARG A 7 -3.76 -5.56 12.47
CA ARG A 7 -3.16 -4.23 12.57
C ARG A 7 -1.65 -4.27 12.44
N TYR A 8 -1.12 -3.35 11.64
CA TYR A 8 0.32 -3.16 11.41
C TYR A 8 0.78 -1.73 11.71
N ASN A 9 -0.07 -0.93 12.34
CA ASN A 9 0.19 0.46 12.74
C ASN A 9 0.09 1.47 11.58
N SER A 10 -0.84 1.27 10.65
CA SER A 10 -1.22 2.31 9.69
C SER A 10 -1.98 3.45 10.39
N ILE A 11 -1.73 4.69 9.95
CA ILE A 11 -2.40 5.89 10.47
C ILE A 11 -3.92 5.85 10.29
N CYS A 12 -4.42 5.08 9.32
CA CYS A 12 -5.85 4.98 9.03
C CYS A 12 -6.59 4.03 9.98
N GLU A 13 -5.89 3.11 10.65
CA GLU A 13 -6.52 2.05 11.45
C GLU A 13 -7.38 2.61 12.58
N ARG A 14 -6.88 3.63 13.28
CA ARG A 14 -7.57 4.25 14.42
C ARG A 14 -8.95 4.78 13.99
N ASP A 15 -8.97 5.53 12.90
CA ASP A 15 -10.17 6.21 12.41
C ASP A 15 -11.19 5.18 11.87
N ILE A 16 -10.73 4.10 11.24
CA ILE A 16 -11.60 3.02 10.76
C ILE A 16 -12.19 2.21 11.92
N ILE A 17 -11.38 1.87 12.93
CA ILE A 17 -11.88 1.15 14.12
C ILE A 17 -12.92 2.00 14.85
N LYS A 18 -12.70 3.32 14.95
CA LYS A 18 -13.70 4.26 15.48
C LYS A 18 -14.99 4.20 14.66
N ALA A 19 -14.90 4.33 13.33
CA ALA A 19 -16.07 4.28 12.45
C ALA A 19 -16.86 2.97 12.58
N PHE A 20 -16.20 1.82 12.63
CA PHE A 20 -16.87 0.53 12.86
C PHE A 20 -17.63 0.51 14.19
N LYS A 21 -17.03 1.03 15.26
CA LYS A 21 -17.65 1.08 16.59
C LYS A 21 -18.85 2.04 16.62
N GLU A 22 -18.76 3.19 15.96
CA GLU A 22 -19.86 4.17 15.84
C GLU A 22 -21.05 3.60 15.06
N LEU A 23 -20.79 2.75 14.07
CA LEU A 23 -21.81 1.98 13.34
C LEU A 23 -22.38 0.79 14.16
N GLY A 24 -22.02 0.66 15.44
CA GLY A 24 -22.51 -0.37 16.35
C GLY A 24 -21.89 -1.75 16.10
N HIS A 25 -20.71 -1.83 15.49
CA HIS A 25 -19.98 -3.09 15.32
C HIS A 25 -18.99 -3.34 16.46
N GLN A 26 -18.72 -4.62 16.72
CA GLN A 26 -17.68 -5.06 17.65
C GLN A 26 -16.40 -5.33 16.86
N VAL A 27 -15.26 -4.90 17.40
CA VAL A 27 -13.96 -5.04 16.73
C VAL A 27 -12.97 -5.69 17.70
N THR A 28 -12.48 -6.87 17.33
CA THR A 28 -11.34 -7.55 17.98
C THR A 28 -10.08 -7.28 17.16
N THR A 29 -8.94 -7.02 17.80
CA THR A 29 -7.70 -6.67 17.11
C THR A 29 -6.62 -7.73 17.27
N ILE A 30 -5.84 -7.97 16.20
CA ILE A 30 -4.54 -8.64 16.26
C ILE A 30 -3.48 -7.54 16.13
N ASP A 31 -2.80 -7.24 17.24
CA ASP A 31 -1.88 -6.10 17.37
C ASP A 31 -0.40 -6.49 17.31
N THR A 32 -0.08 -7.75 17.05
CA THR A 32 1.32 -8.25 17.12
C THR A 32 2.27 -7.44 16.23
N GLU A 33 1.85 -7.09 15.01
CA GLU A 33 2.70 -6.32 14.07
C GLU A 33 2.82 -4.83 14.45
N ILE A 34 1.95 -4.31 15.32
CA ILE A 34 2.14 -2.96 15.88
C ILE A 34 3.41 -2.91 16.72
N PHE A 35 3.61 -3.91 17.59
CA PHE A 35 4.70 -3.94 18.56
C PHE A 35 5.97 -4.59 18.02
N ARG A 36 5.86 -5.47 17.03
CA ARG A 36 6.98 -6.23 16.48
C ARG A 36 6.92 -6.19 14.95
N LYS A 37 7.93 -5.61 14.28
CA LYS A 37 7.91 -5.41 12.81
C LYS A 37 8.50 -6.55 11.99
N ASP A 38 9.07 -7.56 12.63
CA ASP A 38 9.62 -8.76 12.00
C ASP A 38 8.65 -9.96 12.03
N VAL A 39 7.33 -9.72 12.15
CA VAL A 39 6.33 -10.81 12.09
C VAL A 39 6.42 -11.50 10.74
N THR A 40 6.75 -12.79 10.77
CA THR A 40 6.85 -13.59 9.56
C THR A 40 5.47 -13.96 9.00
N PRO A 41 5.37 -14.31 7.71
CA PRO A 41 4.13 -14.84 7.15
C PRO A 41 3.60 -16.07 7.90
N LYS A 42 4.50 -16.95 8.39
CA LYS A 42 4.09 -18.14 9.16
C LYS A 42 3.46 -17.76 10.50
N GLU A 43 4.01 -16.75 11.17
CA GLU A 43 3.44 -16.24 12.43
C GLU A 43 2.10 -15.56 12.18
N THR A 44 1.99 -14.73 11.13
CA THR A 44 0.71 -14.13 10.74
C THR A 44 -0.35 -15.18 10.43
N LEU A 45 0.01 -16.25 9.70
CA LEU A 45 -0.86 -17.39 9.47
C LEU A 45 -1.34 -17.98 10.80
N SER A 46 -0.43 -18.24 11.72
CA SER A 46 -0.74 -18.88 13.01
C SER A 46 -1.65 -18.00 13.86
N LEU A 47 -1.39 -16.69 13.92
CA LEU A 47 -2.19 -15.72 14.66
C LEU A 47 -3.63 -15.70 14.15
N VAL A 48 -3.82 -15.48 12.84
CA VAL A 48 -5.16 -15.37 12.25
C VAL A 48 -5.88 -16.72 12.27
N HIS A 49 -5.19 -17.82 11.97
CA HIS A 49 -5.80 -19.15 11.96
C HIS A 49 -6.29 -19.57 13.34
N ASN A 50 -5.47 -19.36 14.39
CA ASN A 50 -5.85 -19.71 15.76
C ASN A 50 -7.04 -18.87 16.22
N GLU A 51 -7.05 -17.57 15.92
CA GLU A 51 -8.14 -16.67 16.26
C GLU A 51 -9.47 -17.10 15.63
N LEU A 52 -9.46 -17.41 14.33
CA LEU A 52 -10.62 -17.90 13.59
C LEU A 52 -11.08 -19.32 14.00
N THR A 53 -10.20 -20.09 14.66
CA THR A 53 -10.56 -21.43 15.18
C THR A 53 -11.26 -21.35 16.54
N LEU A 54 -10.90 -20.35 17.36
CA LEU A 54 -11.41 -20.18 18.72
C LEU A 54 -12.67 -19.31 18.77
N HIS A 55 -12.82 -18.39 17.80
CA HIS A 55 -13.85 -17.37 17.81
C HIS A 55 -14.52 -17.23 16.43
N SER A 56 -15.75 -16.74 16.40
CA SER A 56 -16.51 -16.51 15.17
C SER A 56 -16.60 -15.03 14.84
N TYR A 57 -16.42 -14.71 13.56
CA TYR A 57 -16.40 -13.36 13.02
C TYR A 57 -17.26 -13.28 11.76
N ASP A 58 -17.78 -12.10 11.45
CA ASP A 58 -18.51 -11.86 10.19
C ASP A 58 -17.53 -11.68 9.01
N PHE A 59 -16.38 -11.03 9.27
CA PHE A 59 -15.27 -10.90 8.33
C PHE A 59 -13.96 -10.52 9.03
N VAL A 60 -12.86 -10.74 8.32
CA VAL A 60 -11.52 -10.25 8.68
C VAL A 60 -11.23 -8.97 7.91
N PHE A 61 -10.65 -7.97 8.56
CA PHE A 61 -10.30 -6.68 7.97
C PHE A 61 -8.81 -6.37 8.13
N SER A 62 -8.19 -5.78 7.12
CA SER A 62 -6.89 -5.11 7.25
C SER A 62 -6.82 -3.84 6.39
N ILE A 63 -5.98 -2.90 6.82
CA ILE A 63 -5.45 -1.90 5.90
C ILE A 63 -4.38 -2.55 5.04
N ASN A 64 -4.40 -2.24 3.75
CA ASN A 64 -3.65 -2.92 2.70
C ASN A 64 -3.93 -4.44 2.61
N PHE A 65 -3.44 -5.05 1.55
CA PHE A 65 -3.67 -6.46 1.26
C PHE A 65 -2.56 -7.32 1.86
N TYR A 66 -2.93 -8.35 2.60
CA TYR A 66 -2.03 -9.36 3.14
C TYR A 66 -2.33 -10.70 2.47
N PRO A 67 -1.44 -11.20 1.58
CA PRO A 67 -1.68 -12.45 0.88
C PRO A 67 -1.94 -13.63 1.81
N ILE A 68 -1.20 -13.67 2.92
CA ILE A 68 -1.34 -14.75 3.91
C ILE A 68 -2.68 -14.72 4.66
N ILE A 69 -3.25 -13.53 4.90
CA ILE A 69 -4.57 -13.40 5.52
C ILE A 69 -5.64 -13.86 4.53
N SER A 70 -5.50 -13.51 3.24
CA SER A 70 -6.35 -14.02 2.16
C SER A 70 -6.35 -15.56 2.12
N GLU A 71 -5.18 -16.21 2.16
CA GLU A 71 -5.10 -17.67 2.17
C GLU A 71 -5.81 -18.29 3.38
N VAL A 72 -5.59 -17.75 4.58
CA VAL A 72 -6.24 -18.25 5.80
C VAL A 72 -7.76 -18.07 5.74
N CYS A 73 -8.23 -16.92 5.28
CA CYS A 73 -9.66 -16.64 5.14
C CYS A 73 -10.33 -17.53 4.06
N ASN A 74 -9.60 -17.83 2.98
CA ASN A 74 -10.05 -18.73 1.93
C ASN A 74 -10.21 -20.17 2.45
N ILE A 75 -9.34 -20.64 3.35
CA ILE A 75 -9.46 -21.95 4.03
C ILE A 75 -10.66 -21.98 4.97
N HIS A 76 -10.85 -20.91 5.76
CA HIS A 76 -11.94 -20.81 6.73
C HIS A 76 -13.29 -20.44 6.12
N HIS A 77 -13.34 -20.16 4.81
CA HIS A 77 -14.54 -19.70 4.13
C HIS A 77 -15.18 -18.48 4.82
N ILE A 78 -14.34 -17.49 5.15
CA ILE A 78 -14.75 -16.21 5.75
C ILE A 78 -14.30 -15.06 4.85
N ARG A 79 -15.10 -14.00 4.79
CA ARG A 79 -14.80 -12.82 3.98
C ARG A 79 -13.54 -12.14 4.51
N TYR A 80 -12.58 -11.89 3.63
CA TYR A 80 -11.43 -11.04 3.89
C TYR A 80 -11.61 -9.70 3.19
N VAL A 81 -11.81 -8.64 3.97
CA VAL A 81 -11.96 -7.27 3.49
C VAL A 81 -10.61 -6.57 3.65
N SER A 82 -10.11 -5.97 2.57
CA SER A 82 -8.91 -5.14 2.62
C SER A 82 -9.19 -3.80 1.97
N TRP A 83 -8.75 -2.72 2.63
CA TRP A 83 -8.77 -1.39 2.05
C TRP A 83 -7.35 -0.93 1.80
N ILE A 84 -7.02 -0.79 0.52
CA ILE A 84 -5.71 -0.36 0.06
C ILE A 84 -5.64 1.14 0.20
N VAL A 85 -4.62 1.63 0.92
CA VAL A 85 -4.40 3.06 1.17
C VAL A 85 -3.03 3.53 0.70
N ASP A 86 -2.16 2.60 0.31
CA ASP A 86 -0.87 2.88 -0.30
C ASP A 86 -0.93 2.63 -1.82
N SER A 87 -0.09 3.32 -2.59
CA SER A 87 0.10 3.10 -4.03
C SER A 87 1.57 3.37 -4.37
N PRO A 88 2.32 2.40 -4.94
CA PRO A 88 1.90 1.03 -5.24
C PRO A 88 1.88 0.11 -4.00
N VAL A 89 1.23 -1.05 -4.11
CA VAL A 89 1.24 -2.13 -3.08
C VAL A 89 1.62 -3.46 -3.73
N LEU A 90 2.81 -3.98 -3.38
CA LEU A 90 3.40 -5.16 -4.03
C LEU A 90 2.61 -6.43 -3.77
N GLU A 91 1.96 -6.50 -2.62
CA GLU A 91 1.18 -7.63 -2.15
C GLU A 91 0.02 -7.96 -3.09
N LEU A 92 -0.50 -6.98 -3.83
CA LEU A 92 -1.54 -7.16 -4.84
C LEU A 92 -1.09 -8.07 -5.99
N PHE A 93 0.21 -8.17 -6.27
CA PHE A 93 0.73 -9.09 -7.29
C PHE A 93 0.70 -10.56 -6.87
N SER A 94 0.36 -10.87 -5.60
CA SER A 94 0.19 -12.25 -5.15
C SER A 94 -0.99 -12.94 -5.86
N LYS A 95 -0.85 -14.23 -6.18
CA LYS A 95 -1.96 -15.06 -6.66
C LYS A 95 -3.16 -15.09 -5.70
N SER A 96 -2.93 -14.88 -4.40
CA SER A 96 -3.98 -14.82 -3.39
C SER A 96 -5.02 -13.72 -3.63
N ILE A 97 -4.75 -12.75 -4.52
CA ILE A 97 -5.72 -11.72 -4.91
C ILE A 97 -6.96 -12.32 -5.58
N SER A 98 -6.82 -13.45 -6.29
CA SER A 98 -7.92 -14.12 -6.99
C SER A 98 -8.79 -15.01 -6.10
N ASN A 99 -8.51 -15.09 -4.80
CA ASN A 99 -9.31 -15.88 -3.87
C ASN A 99 -10.74 -15.32 -3.79
N SER A 100 -11.74 -16.21 -3.81
CA SER A 100 -13.17 -15.83 -3.93
C SER A 100 -13.74 -15.19 -2.66
N TRP A 101 -13.06 -15.38 -1.53
CA TRP A 101 -13.43 -14.83 -0.23
C TRP A 101 -12.90 -13.41 0.01
N ASN A 102 -12.10 -12.86 -0.92
CA ASN A 102 -11.62 -11.48 -0.83
C ASN A 102 -12.72 -10.47 -1.14
N ARG A 103 -12.61 -9.28 -0.54
CA ARG A 103 -13.28 -8.04 -0.95
C ARG A 103 -12.22 -6.94 -0.84
N ILE A 104 -11.69 -6.50 -1.97
CA ILE A 104 -10.53 -5.61 -2.03
C ILE A 104 -11.00 -4.25 -2.52
N PHE A 105 -10.70 -3.21 -1.75
CA PHE A 105 -11.10 -1.85 -2.04
C PHE A 105 -9.86 -1.02 -2.39
N LEU A 106 -9.82 -0.50 -3.62
CA LEU A 106 -8.71 0.30 -4.15
C LEU A 106 -9.15 1.77 -4.25
N PHE A 107 -8.34 2.68 -3.71
CA PHE A 107 -8.59 4.12 -3.81
C PHE A 107 -8.07 4.75 -5.10
N ASP A 108 -7.03 4.15 -5.68
CA ASP A 108 -6.37 4.61 -6.90
C ASP A 108 -7.02 3.95 -8.12
N SER A 109 -7.48 4.76 -9.07
CA SER A 109 -8.18 4.28 -10.26
C SER A 109 -7.25 3.59 -11.28
N ALA A 110 -5.98 3.98 -11.35
CA ALA A 110 -5.00 3.32 -12.21
C ALA A 110 -4.69 1.93 -11.64
N LEU A 111 -4.44 1.85 -10.32
CA LEU A 111 -4.24 0.58 -9.63
C LEU A 111 -5.47 -0.33 -9.76
N LEU A 112 -6.68 0.22 -9.68
CA LEU A 112 -7.91 -0.52 -9.95
C LEU A 112 -7.93 -1.11 -11.36
N SER A 113 -7.61 -0.31 -12.37
CA SER A 113 -7.56 -0.76 -13.77
C SER A 113 -6.57 -1.92 -13.96
N ASP A 114 -5.43 -1.88 -13.29
CA ASP A 114 -4.42 -2.91 -13.38
C ASP A 114 -4.85 -4.24 -12.76
N PHE A 115 -5.57 -4.18 -11.63
CA PHE A 115 -5.82 -5.36 -10.80
C PHE A 115 -7.23 -5.96 -10.92
N VAL A 116 -8.24 -5.19 -11.33
CA VAL A 116 -9.65 -5.68 -11.39
C VAL A 116 -9.79 -6.95 -12.23
N LYS A 117 -9.00 -7.10 -13.30
CA LYS A 117 -9.01 -8.27 -14.18
C LYS A 117 -8.65 -9.60 -13.48
N TYR A 118 -7.95 -9.55 -12.35
CA TYR A 118 -7.56 -10.74 -11.59
C TYR A 118 -8.65 -11.22 -10.64
N ASN A 119 -9.62 -10.37 -10.31
CA ASN A 119 -10.76 -10.74 -9.47
C ASN A 119 -11.96 -9.80 -9.69
N PRO A 120 -12.64 -9.88 -10.85
CA PRO A 120 -13.52 -8.83 -11.36
C PRO A 120 -14.76 -8.58 -10.51
N ASP A 121 -15.27 -9.60 -9.82
CA ASP A 121 -16.46 -9.49 -9.00
C ASP A 121 -16.16 -9.06 -7.55
N TYR A 122 -14.87 -9.01 -7.17
CA TYR A 122 -14.45 -8.87 -5.77
C TYR A 122 -13.40 -7.77 -5.53
N ILE A 123 -13.06 -6.99 -6.55
CA ILE A 123 -12.23 -5.78 -6.45
C ILE A 123 -13.10 -4.56 -6.78
N PHE A 124 -13.08 -3.55 -5.92
CA PHE A 124 -13.97 -2.40 -5.99
C PHE A 124 -13.19 -1.10 -5.82
N TYR A 125 -13.75 -0.01 -6.37
CA TYR A 125 -13.28 1.33 -6.08
C TYR A 125 -13.82 1.83 -4.73
N LEU A 126 -12.95 2.40 -3.89
CA LEU A 126 -13.34 3.12 -2.67
C LEU A 126 -12.34 4.25 -2.39
N PRO A 127 -12.74 5.54 -2.55
CA PRO A 127 -11.84 6.66 -2.32
C PRO A 127 -11.42 6.74 -0.85
N LEU A 128 -10.24 7.31 -0.61
CA LEU A 128 -9.78 7.62 0.76
C LEU A 128 -10.75 8.57 1.46
N ALA A 129 -10.88 8.39 2.77
CA ALA A 129 -11.70 9.22 3.63
C ALA A 129 -10.92 9.62 4.89
N CYS A 130 -11.37 10.69 5.55
CA CYS A 130 -10.78 11.18 6.79
C CYS A 130 -11.87 11.38 7.85
N ASP A 131 -11.54 11.15 9.11
CA ASP A 131 -12.37 11.55 10.24
C ASP A 131 -12.34 13.08 10.40
N VAL A 132 -13.35 13.73 9.83
CA VAL A 132 -13.48 15.20 9.83
C VAL A 132 -13.67 15.73 11.26
N GLU A 133 -14.37 15.00 12.12
CA GLU A 133 -14.63 15.43 13.50
C GLU A 133 -13.34 15.43 14.33
N ASP A 134 -12.51 14.40 14.19
CA ASP A 134 -11.19 14.34 14.82
C ASP A 134 -10.32 15.53 14.39
N LYS A 135 -10.23 15.81 13.09
CA LYS A 135 -9.45 16.95 12.57
C LYS A 135 -10.02 18.29 13.03
N GLN A 136 -11.34 18.45 13.04
CA GLN A 136 -11.99 19.67 13.51
C GLN A 136 -11.77 19.88 15.01
N SER A 137 -11.73 18.81 15.81
CA SER A 137 -11.45 18.88 17.24
C SER A 137 -10.06 19.44 17.53
N TYR A 138 -9.03 19.05 16.76
CA TYR A 138 -7.69 19.64 16.91
C TYR A 138 -7.67 21.15 16.67
N ILE A 139 -8.44 21.63 15.69
CA ILE A 139 -8.54 23.07 15.40
C ILE A 139 -9.27 23.80 16.54
N GLN A 140 -10.36 23.22 17.05
CA GLN A 140 -11.16 23.83 18.13
C GLN A 140 -10.39 23.93 19.45
N HIS A 141 -9.50 22.98 19.73
CA HIS A 141 -8.69 22.95 20.95
C HIS A 141 -7.28 23.53 20.76
N ALA A 142 -6.98 24.12 19.60
CA ALA A 142 -5.70 24.75 19.34
C ALA A 142 -5.48 25.95 20.27
N THR A 143 -4.28 26.07 20.84
CA THR A 143 -3.95 27.23 21.66
C THR A 143 -3.76 28.48 20.79
N ALA A 144 -3.79 29.67 21.40
CA ALA A 144 -3.47 30.90 20.68
C ALA A 144 -2.05 30.84 20.04
N TYR A 145 -1.11 30.17 20.71
CA TYR A 145 0.24 29.93 20.18
C TYR A 145 0.23 29.00 18.97
N ASP A 146 -0.54 27.90 18.99
CA ASP A 146 -0.66 27.00 17.83
C ASP A 146 -1.30 27.71 16.64
N MET A 147 -2.35 28.50 16.88
CA MET A 147 -3.02 29.28 15.85
C MET A 147 -2.05 30.28 15.22
N GLU A 148 -1.27 31.02 16.01
CA GLU A 148 -0.24 31.95 15.51
C GLU A 148 0.83 31.20 14.71
N LYS A 149 1.33 30.08 15.24
CA LYS A 149 2.42 29.30 14.64
C LYS A 149 2.02 28.63 13.33
N PHE A 150 0.79 28.14 13.20
CA PHE A 150 0.37 27.32 12.06
C PHE A 150 -0.49 28.06 11.02
N THR A 151 -0.97 29.27 11.31
CA THR A 151 -1.75 30.07 10.34
C THR A 151 -0.86 30.61 9.22
N HIS A 152 -1.09 30.16 7.99
CA HIS A 152 -0.38 30.63 6.79
C HIS A 152 -1.35 30.78 5.61
N LYS A 153 -0.97 31.60 4.62
CA LYS A 153 -1.75 31.71 3.36
C LYS A 153 -1.65 30.46 2.49
N ILE A 154 -0.50 29.79 2.55
CA ILE A 154 -0.18 28.58 1.81
C ILE A 154 0.55 27.66 2.79
N SER A 155 0.10 26.42 2.87
CA SER A 155 0.69 25.38 3.72
C SER A 155 0.93 24.14 2.88
N PHE A 156 2.13 23.56 3.02
CA PHE A 156 2.46 22.25 2.47
C PHE A 156 2.40 21.23 3.61
N ILE A 157 1.58 20.19 3.45
CA ILE A 157 1.38 19.13 4.45
C ILE A 157 1.70 17.81 3.76
N GLY A 158 2.88 17.26 4.04
CA GLY A 158 3.35 16.00 3.47
C GLY A 158 4.82 15.77 3.79
N SER A 159 5.26 14.51 3.66
CA SER A 159 6.69 14.21 3.55
C SER A 159 7.16 14.56 2.14
N LEU A 160 8.46 14.84 2.00
CA LEU A 160 9.11 14.93 0.68
C LEU A 160 9.50 13.55 0.15
N TYR A 161 9.31 12.48 0.93
CA TYR A 161 9.58 11.07 0.60
C TYR A 161 10.99 10.78 0.05
N SER A 162 11.92 11.73 0.18
CA SER A 162 13.31 11.61 -0.28
C SER A 162 14.03 10.37 0.28
N GLU A 163 13.63 9.94 1.48
CA GLU A 163 14.13 8.74 2.16
C GLU A 163 13.67 7.42 1.53
N LYS A 164 12.60 7.45 0.73
CA LYS A 164 12.01 6.28 0.08
C LYS A 164 12.38 6.14 -1.39
N ASN A 165 13.21 7.03 -1.92
CA ASN A 165 13.65 6.95 -3.31
C ASN A 165 14.78 5.89 -3.45
N PRO A 166 14.54 4.72 -4.07
CA PRO A 166 15.57 3.70 -4.23
C PRO A 166 16.68 4.10 -5.22
N TYR A 167 16.41 5.02 -6.15
CA TYR A 167 17.37 5.49 -7.15
C TYR A 167 18.60 6.17 -6.53
N ILE A 168 18.46 6.80 -5.36
CA ILE A 168 19.61 7.40 -4.66
C ILE A 168 20.65 6.35 -4.21
N TYR A 169 20.25 5.07 -4.15
CA TYR A 169 21.12 3.95 -3.80
C TYR A 169 21.62 3.18 -5.03
N LEU A 170 21.36 3.68 -6.23
CA LEU A 170 21.92 3.12 -7.45
C LEU A 170 23.43 3.39 -7.48
N ARG A 171 24.23 2.33 -7.44
CA ARG A 171 25.68 2.43 -7.61
C ARG A 171 25.97 2.45 -9.11
N ASP A 172 25.91 3.65 -9.67
CA ASP A 172 26.10 3.85 -11.10
C ASP A 172 27.58 3.92 -11.50
N GLU A 173 27.99 3.04 -12.41
CA GLU A 173 29.32 3.06 -13.04
C GLU A 173 29.26 3.40 -14.55
N SER A 174 28.08 3.73 -15.10
CA SER A 174 27.84 3.96 -16.53
C SER A 174 27.29 5.35 -16.81
N ASP A 175 28.14 6.22 -17.34
CA ASP A 175 27.76 7.58 -17.76
C ASP A 175 26.57 7.60 -18.74
N TYR A 176 26.49 6.60 -19.62
CA TYR A 176 25.37 6.46 -20.56
C TYR A 176 24.05 6.17 -19.83
N MET A 177 24.05 5.20 -18.92
CA MET A 177 22.82 4.82 -18.22
C MET A 177 22.34 5.95 -17.31
N LYS A 178 23.27 6.63 -16.64
CA LYS A 178 22.97 7.85 -15.89
C LYS A 178 22.27 8.89 -16.74
N GLY A 179 22.91 9.27 -17.86
CA GLY A 179 22.39 10.30 -18.74
C GLY A 179 21.04 9.94 -19.33
N TYR A 180 20.82 8.67 -19.65
CA TYR A 180 19.54 8.16 -20.13
C TYR A 180 18.44 8.29 -19.06
N LEU A 181 18.68 7.81 -17.83
CA LEU A 181 17.69 7.83 -16.75
C LEU A 181 17.38 9.25 -16.29
N ASP A 182 18.41 10.10 -16.13
CA ASP A 182 18.23 11.51 -15.77
C ASP A 182 17.43 12.24 -16.87
N SER A 183 17.73 12.00 -18.14
CA SER A 183 16.97 12.60 -19.26
C SER A 183 15.53 12.11 -19.33
N LEU A 184 15.28 10.82 -19.06
CA LEU A 184 13.94 10.24 -19.02
C LEU A 184 13.10 10.87 -17.90
N MET A 185 13.69 11.05 -16.71
CA MET A 185 13.05 11.73 -15.58
C MET A 185 12.73 13.19 -15.90
N GLU A 186 13.70 13.93 -16.45
CA GLU A 186 13.47 15.32 -16.89
C GLU A 186 12.37 15.43 -17.95
N LEU A 187 12.34 14.49 -18.88
CA LEU A 187 11.33 14.45 -19.94
C LEU A 187 9.93 14.20 -19.36
N GLN A 188 9.80 13.24 -18.45
CA GLN A 188 8.54 12.91 -17.80
C GLN A 188 7.98 14.10 -16.99
N GLN A 189 8.83 14.87 -16.31
CA GLN A 189 8.39 16.08 -15.59
C GLN A 189 7.83 17.18 -16.51
N LYS A 190 8.24 17.20 -17.78
CA LYS A 190 7.83 18.20 -18.78
C LYS A 190 6.57 17.81 -19.54
N ILE A 191 6.17 16.53 -19.53
CA ILE A 191 5.06 16.02 -20.34
C ILE A 191 3.93 15.56 -19.43
N TYR A 192 2.81 16.29 -19.47
CA TYR A 192 1.61 15.97 -18.73
C TYR A 192 0.68 15.01 -19.50
N GLY A 193 0.01 14.11 -18.79
CA GLY A 193 -1.04 13.24 -19.34
C GLY A 193 -0.55 11.94 -20.00
N THR A 194 0.74 11.61 -19.88
CA THR A 194 1.29 10.31 -20.29
C THR A 194 2.35 9.84 -19.31
N TYR A 195 2.57 8.53 -19.26
CA TYR A 195 3.56 7.88 -18.39
C TYR A 195 4.63 7.19 -19.25
N LEU A 196 5.65 7.96 -19.65
CA LEU A 196 6.70 7.54 -20.57
C LEU A 196 7.64 6.52 -19.95
N ILE A 197 7.79 6.51 -18.63
CA ILE A 197 8.69 5.57 -17.95
C ILE A 197 8.30 4.13 -18.29
N ASP A 198 7.03 3.78 -18.25
CA ASP A 198 6.56 2.43 -18.59
C ASP A 198 6.95 1.98 -19.99
N GLU A 199 6.93 2.90 -20.95
CA GLU A 199 7.22 2.62 -22.35
C GLU A 199 8.73 2.58 -22.64
N MET A 200 9.52 3.38 -21.92
CA MET A 200 10.94 3.59 -22.19
C MET A 200 11.85 2.66 -21.40
N ILE A 201 11.33 2.03 -20.36
CA ILE A 201 12.09 1.07 -19.55
C ILE A 201 12.21 -0.27 -20.26
N THR A 202 13.41 -0.53 -20.78
CA THR A 202 13.73 -1.77 -21.48
C THR A 202 14.17 -2.87 -20.52
N PRO A 203 14.15 -4.15 -20.97
CA PRO A 203 14.72 -5.26 -20.23
C PRO A 203 16.19 -5.07 -19.81
N GLU A 204 16.99 -4.41 -20.65
CA GLU A 204 18.39 -4.14 -20.33
C GLU A 204 18.52 -3.17 -19.15
N ILE A 205 17.64 -2.17 -19.07
CA ILE A 205 17.58 -1.21 -17.96
C ILE A 205 17.15 -1.92 -16.67
N VAL A 206 16.16 -2.82 -16.74
CA VAL A 206 15.76 -3.65 -15.59
C VAL A 206 16.93 -4.50 -15.10
N GLU A 207 17.68 -5.13 -16.00
CA GLU A 207 18.87 -5.92 -15.63
C GLU A 207 19.98 -5.05 -15.05
N TYR A 208 20.14 -3.84 -15.56
CA TYR A 208 21.05 -2.85 -15.00
C TYR A 208 20.67 -2.51 -13.55
N PHE A 209 19.39 -2.20 -13.25
CA PHE A 209 18.95 -1.97 -11.86
C PHE A 209 19.19 -3.19 -10.97
N ASN A 210 18.88 -4.38 -11.46
CA ASN A 210 19.10 -5.62 -10.71
C ASN A 210 20.56 -5.89 -10.36
N ARG A 211 21.52 -5.40 -11.16
CA ARG A 211 22.95 -5.52 -10.89
C ARG A 211 23.46 -4.44 -9.95
N ASN A 212 22.97 -3.21 -10.10
CA ASN A 212 23.61 -2.02 -9.52
C ASN A 212 22.89 -1.44 -8.29
N MET A 213 21.69 -1.93 -7.94
CA MET A 213 21.01 -1.50 -6.71
C MET A 213 21.33 -2.40 -5.52
N GLU A 214 21.68 -1.78 -4.40
CA GLU A 214 21.88 -2.46 -3.12
C GLU A 214 20.57 -3.01 -2.52
N LYS A 215 19.48 -2.23 -2.64
CA LYS A 215 18.15 -2.60 -2.14
C LYS A 215 17.27 -3.01 -3.30
N LYS A 216 16.76 -4.24 -3.27
CA LYS A 216 15.85 -4.77 -4.28
C LYS A 216 14.45 -4.91 -3.71
N TYR A 217 13.43 -4.53 -4.48
CA TYR A 217 12.06 -4.89 -4.16
C TYR A 217 11.89 -6.41 -4.25
N VAL A 218 11.33 -7.00 -3.19
CA VAL A 218 11.07 -8.43 -3.12
C VAL A 218 9.57 -8.63 -3.33
N PHE A 219 9.21 -9.19 -4.49
CA PHE A 219 7.82 -9.55 -4.77
C PHE A 219 7.36 -10.71 -3.89
N PRO A 220 6.05 -10.83 -3.62
CA PRO A 220 5.49 -12.00 -2.95
C PRO A 220 5.91 -13.31 -3.63
N LYS A 221 6.11 -14.37 -2.83
CA LYS A 221 6.29 -15.73 -3.35
C LYS A 221 5.03 -16.12 -4.13
N ASN A 222 5.19 -16.73 -5.31
CA ASN A 222 4.10 -17.09 -6.22
C ASN A 222 3.27 -15.88 -6.72
N HIS A 223 3.94 -14.82 -7.16
CA HIS A 223 3.29 -13.68 -7.83
C HIS A 223 2.77 -14.04 -9.23
N MET A 224 1.86 -13.21 -9.75
CA MET A 224 1.23 -13.37 -11.07
C MET A 224 2.01 -12.74 -12.23
N LEU A 225 3.13 -12.07 -11.95
CA LEU A 225 3.95 -11.41 -12.97
C LEU A 225 4.76 -12.41 -13.81
N THR A 226 4.69 -12.27 -15.13
CA THR A 226 5.81 -12.61 -16.02
C THR A 226 6.86 -11.51 -15.90
N ILE A 227 8.11 -11.87 -15.64
CA ILE A 227 9.23 -10.94 -15.39
C ILE A 227 9.44 -9.99 -16.58
N LYS A 228 8.86 -8.77 -16.53
CA LYS A 228 9.12 -7.50 -17.28
C LYS A 228 7.89 -6.59 -17.09
N PRO A 229 7.93 -5.23 -17.08
CA PRO A 229 8.92 -4.22 -16.66
C PRO A 229 8.57 -3.57 -15.29
N SER A 230 7.67 -4.19 -14.50
CA SER A 230 7.11 -3.58 -13.29
C SER A 230 8.12 -3.32 -12.16
N SER A 231 9.20 -4.09 -12.07
CA SER A 231 10.25 -3.86 -11.08
C SER A 231 10.91 -2.49 -11.24
N ALA A 232 11.08 -2.00 -12.48
CA ALA A 232 11.66 -0.69 -12.74
C ALA A 232 10.65 0.45 -12.56
N ASN A 233 9.36 0.21 -12.82
CA ASN A 233 8.29 1.16 -12.47
C ASN A 233 8.25 1.39 -10.96
N ILE A 234 8.34 0.33 -10.16
CA ILE A 234 8.38 0.43 -8.70
C ILE A 234 9.66 1.15 -8.21
N ILE A 235 10.75 1.10 -8.99
CA ILE A 235 12.02 1.80 -8.69
C ILE A 235 11.93 3.30 -9.05
N LEU A 236 11.21 3.65 -10.11
CA LEU A 236 11.19 5.00 -10.67
C LEU A 236 9.91 5.80 -10.33
N GLU A 237 8.79 5.15 -9.99
CA GLU A 237 7.55 5.78 -9.53
C GLU A 237 7.75 6.71 -8.32
N PRO A 238 8.53 6.34 -7.28
CA PRO A 238 8.76 7.22 -6.14
C PRO A 238 9.49 8.53 -6.51
N ILE A 239 10.09 8.59 -7.70
CA ILE A 239 10.87 9.73 -8.19
C ILE A 239 9.99 10.76 -8.88
N LEU A 240 8.86 10.34 -9.46
CA LEU A 240 7.99 11.19 -10.28
C LEU A 240 6.81 11.78 -9.53
N LEU A 241 6.57 11.31 -8.30
CA LEU A 241 5.53 11.85 -7.43
C LEU A 241 5.92 13.20 -6.79
N PHE A 242 7.13 13.73 -7.09
CA PHE A 242 7.66 15.00 -6.56
C PHE A 242 8.45 15.81 -7.60
#